data_AF-A0A9W6V706-F1
#
_entry.id   AF-A0A9W6V706-F1
#
_cell.length_a   1.000
_cell.length_b   1.000
_cell.length_c   1.000
_cell.angle_alpha   90.00
_cell.angle_beta   90.00
_cell.angle_gamma   90.00
#
_symmetry.space_group_name_H-M   'P 1'
#
loop_
_entity.id
_entity.type
_entity.pdbx_description
1 polymer ?
#
loop_
_entity_poly.entity_id
_entity_poly.type
_entity_poly.pdbx_seq_one_letter_code
_entity_poly.pdbx_strand_id
1 'polypeptide(L)'
;MSLTPADVHNVAFSKPPIGKRGYNEDEVDAFLDLVEVELSRLIEENNDLRAQVEQLDAQLESTRADLEDARSAGAPVAPVRPVEEPRRLQPVPPPSSLEQTNPGGGGDHHVQAAKVLGLAQEMADRLTGEAKAEADGMLAEARTKSEQLLSEARAKSDTMVNEARTRAETMLNDARTRAETLERQAREKATTLERDAQRQHTEIIGAVQAERTTLEKKIDELRTFEREYRTRLKTFLESSLRELGDRGSAAPTTEGRGAGQQSGYSFGPRAEAG
;
A
#
# COMPACT_ATOMS: atom_id res chain seq x y z
N MET A 1 26.02 6.14 -2.93
CA MET A 1 25.42 7.16 -3.81
C MET A 1 24.16 6.55 -4.38
N SER A 2 23.02 6.85 -3.76
CA SER A 2 21.70 6.42 -4.24
C SER A 2 21.13 7.56 -5.08
N LEU A 3 20.59 7.24 -6.26
CA LEU A 3 19.77 8.19 -7.00
C LEU A 3 18.60 8.64 -6.12
N THR A 4 18.36 9.93 -6.07
CA THR A 4 17.12 10.51 -5.52
C THR A 4 16.10 10.73 -6.63
N PRO A 5 14.81 10.82 -6.32
CA PRO A 5 13.79 11.20 -7.29
C PRO A 5 14.11 12.53 -7.99
N ALA A 6 14.67 13.49 -7.24
CA ALA A 6 15.14 14.76 -7.78
C ALA A 6 16.31 14.60 -8.79
N ASP A 7 17.16 13.59 -8.62
CA ASP A 7 18.24 13.32 -9.58
C ASP A 7 17.69 12.73 -10.89
N VAL A 8 16.59 11.97 -10.84
CA VAL A 8 15.88 11.45 -12.01
C VAL A 8 15.19 12.58 -12.76
N HIS A 9 14.51 13.48 -12.03
CA HIS A 9 13.82 14.62 -12.61
C HIS A 9 14.77 15.62 -13.32
N ASN A 10 15.96 15.82 -12.77
CA ASN A 10 16.94 16.78 -13.31
C ASN A 10 17.91 16.17 -14.34
N VAL A 11 17.71 14.90 -14.73
CA VAL A 11 18.61 14.25 -15.67
C VAL A 11 18.42 14.82 -17.08
N ALA A 12 19.52 15.18 -17.74
CA ALA A 12 19.50 15.67 -19.11
C ALA A 12 20.36 14.77 -20.00
N PHE A 13 19.75 14.19 -21.04
CA PHE A 13 20.45 13.36 -22.01
C PHE A 13 20.98 14.19 -23.19
N SER A 14 22.20 13.92 -23.63
CA SER A 14 22.78 14.57 -24.82
C SER A 14 22.13 14.07 -26.11
N LYS A 15 21.89 14.97 -27.08
CA LYS A 15 21.35 14.59 -28.38
C LYS A 15 22.27 13.61 -29.12
N PRO A 16 21.71 12.62 -29.87
CA PRO A 16 22.50 11.66 -30.61
C PRO A 16 23.46 12.35 -31.61
N PRO A 17 24.67 11.81 -31.82
CA PRO A 17 25.57 12.29 -32.86
C PRO A 17 24.89 12.24 -34.23
N ILE A 18 25.15 13.25 -35.08
CA ILE A 18 24.54 13.41 -36.40
C ILE A 18 24.66 12.10 -37.20
N GLY A 19 23.53 11.57 -37.66
CA GLY A 19 23.45 10.32 -38.45
C GLY A 19 23.17 9.06 -37.64
N LYS A 20 23.07 9.13 -36.30
CA LYS A 20 22.61 8.01 -35.47
C LYS A 20 21.19 8.24 -34.96
N ARG A 21 20.40 7.16 -34.90
CA ARG A 21 19.05 7.19 -34.31
C ARG A 21 19.18 7.20 -32.78
N GLY A 22 18.43 8.08 -32.13
CA GLY A 22 18.28 8.12 -30.67
C GLY A 22 16.97 7.50 -30.20
N TYR A 23 16.76 7.53 -28.90
CA TYR A 23 15.46 7.26 -28.29
C TYR A 23 14.49 8.41 -28.57
N ASN A 24 13.19 8.11 -28.51
CA ASN A 24 12.13 9.10 -28.60
C ASN A 24 12.07 9.89 -27.28
N GLU A 25 12.21 11.21 -27.33
CA GLU A 25 12.23 12.07 -26.14
C GLU A 25 10.93 11.90 -25.32
N ASP A 26 9.76 11.86 -25.99
CA ASP A 26 8.46 11.72 -25.32
C ASP A 26 8.30 10.38 -24.57
N GLU A 27 8.83 9.29 -25.14
CA GLU A 27 8.77 7.96 -24.51
C GLU A 27 9.76 7.82 -23.35
N VAL A 28 10.90 8.50 -23.46
CA VAL A 28 11.91 8.54 -22.39
C VAL A 28 11.40 9.37 -21.23
N ASP A 29 10.80 10.53 -21.47
CA ASP A 29 10.24 11.39 -20.42
C ASP A 29 9.10 10.68 -19.68
N ALA A 30 8.17 10.04 -20.41
CA ALA A 30 7.10 9.26 -19.78
C ALA A 30 7.62 8.08 -18.93
N PHE A 31 8.74 7.48 -19.32
CA PHE A 31 9.39 6.44 -18.53
C PHE A 31 10.09 7.00 -17.28
N LEU A 32 10.74 8.17 -17.40
CA LEU A 32 11.36 8.84 -16.26
C LEU A 32 10.34 9.28 -15.22
N ASP A 33 9.16 9.77 -15.63
CA ASP A 33 8.06 10.11 -14.73
C ASP A 33 7.62 8.88 -13.90
N LEU A 34 7.49 7.73 -14.56
CA LEU A 34 7.14 6.47 -13.87
C LEU A 34 8.22 6.04 -12.88
N VAL A 35 9.49 6.17 -13.27
CA VAL A 35 10.64 5.85 -12.42
C VAL A 35 10.73 6.80 -11.22
N GLU A 36 10.45 8.09 -11.40
CA GLU A 36 10.44 9.09 -10.32
C GLU A 36 9.38 8.75 -9.25
N VAL A 37 8.16 8.43 -9.69
CA VAL A 37 7.06 8.03 -8.80
C VAL A 37 7.42 6.77 -8.02
N GLU A 38 7.90 5.72 -8.70
CA GLU A 38 8.17 4.45 -8.04
C GLU A 38 9.41 4.52 -7.13
N LEU A 39 10.42 5.33 -7.50
CA LEU A 39 11.57 5.57 -6.64
C LEU A 39 11.18 6.33 -5.37
N SER A 40 10.29 7.31 -5.47
CA SER A 40 9.76 8.03 -4.30
C SER A 40 9.01 7.08 -3.38
N ARG A 41 8.12 6.26 -3.93
CA ARG A 41 7.39 5.23 -3.18
C ARG A 41 8.31 4.24 -2.48
N LEU A 42 9.32 3.72 -3.18
CA LEU A 42 10.27 2.77 -2.61
C LEU A 42 11.10 3.38 -1.47
N ILE A 43 11.44 4.66 -1.57
CA ILE A 43 12.17 5.37 -0.50
C ILE A 43 11.26 5.57 0.72
N GLU A 44 10.01 5.98 0.52
CA GLU A 44 9.02 6.09 1.60
C GLU A 44 8.81 4.73 2.29
N GLU A 45 8.56 3.67 1.51
CA GLU A 45 8.38 2.31 2.03
C GLU A 45 9.62 1.82 2.78
N ASN A 46 10.83 2.12 2.29
CA ASN A 46 12.06 1.74 3.00
C ASN A 46 12.22 2.50 4.32
N ASN A 47 11.84 3.78 4.36
CA ASN A 47 11.87 4.58 5.59
C ASN A 47 10.84 4.06 6.60
N ASP A 48 9.63 3.75 6.16
CA ASP A 48 8.57 3.19 7.01
C ASP A 48 8.97 1.81 7.56
N LEU A 49 9.53 0.94 6.71
CA LEU A 49 10.04 -0.36 7.14
C LEU A 49 11.18 -0.24 8.16
N ARG A 50 12.11 0.71 7.96
CA ARG A 50 13.17 0.98 8.93
C ARG A 50 12.61 1.47 10.27
N ALA A 51 11.63 2.36 10.23
CA ALA A 51 10.96 2.85 11.45
C ALA A 51 10.21 1.72 12.18
N GLN A 52 9.57 0.80 11.45
CA GLN A 52 8.92 -0.37 12.04
C GLN A 52 9.92 -1.32 12.71
N VAL A 53 11.08 -1.56 12.07
CA VAL A 53 12.15 -2.38 12.67
C VAL A 53 12.66 -1.74 13.95
N GLU A 54 12.90 -0.43 13.96
CA GLU A 54 13.34 0.30 15.17
C GLU A 54 12.28 0.23 16.29
N GLN A 55 11.00 0.34 15.96
CA GLN A 55 9.90 0.19 16.92
C GLN A 55 9.81 -1.24 17.48
N LEU A 56 9.96 -2.26 16.63
CA LEU A 56 9.96 -3.66 17.04
C LEU A 56 11.15 -3.97 17.95
N ASP A 57 12.34 -3.47 17.61
CA ASP A 57 13.53 -3.63 18.45
C ASP A 57 13.34 -2.96 19.81
N ALA A 58 12.77 -1.75 19.86
CA ALA A 58 12.45 -1.07 21.12
C ALA A 58 11.41 -1.84 21.96
N GLN A 59 10.39 -2.44 21.32
CA GLN A 59 9.42 -3.30 22.00
C GLN A 59 10.05 -4.60 22.51
N LEU A 60 10.97 -5.19 21.75
CA LEU A 60 11.72 -6.38 22.20
C LEU A 60 12.63 -6.04 23.37
N GLU A 61 13.25 -4.87 23.37
CA GLU A 61 14.09 -4.42 24.47
C GLU A 61 13.28 -4.09 25.72
N SER A 62 12.12 -3.44 25.58
CA SER A 62 11.20 -3.18 26.70
C SER A 62 10.64 -4.47 27.27
N THR A 63 10.16 -5.39 26.43
CA THR A 63 9.66 -6.69 26.89
C THR A 63 10.76 -7.55 27.51
N ARG A 64 11.99 -7.46 27.00
CA ARG A 64 13.15 -8.13 27.60
C ARG A 64 13.48 -7.55 28.97
N ALA A 65 13.45 -6.22 29.13
CA ALA A 65 13.62 -5.56 30.41
C ALA A 65 12.51 -5.94 31.39
N ASP A 66 11.24 -5.95 30.96
CA ASP A 66 10.10 -6.41 31.76
C ASP A 66 10.26 -7.88 32.18
N LEU A 67 10.80 -8.74 31.31
CA LEU A 67 11.06 -10.14 31.61
C LEU A 67 12.24 -10.31 32.58
N GLU A 68 13.24 -9.43 32.51
CA GLU A 68 14.41 -9.41 33.40
C GLU A 68 14.05 -8.84 34.77
N ASP A 69 13.20 -7.82 34.82
CA ASP A 69 12.57 -7.30 36.04
C ASP A 69 11.60 -8.32 36.63
N ALA A 70 10.82 -9.04 35.81
CA ALA A 70 9.97 -10.14 36.28
C ALA A 70 10.78 -11.37 36.72
N ARG A 71 11.99 -11.60 36.18
CA ARG A 71 12.95 -12.59 36.71
C ARG A 71 13.61 -12.12 38.00
N SER A 72 13.77 -10.81 38.18
CA SER A 72 14.35 -10.20 39.39
C SER A 72 13.31 -10.03 40.51
N ALA A 73 12.05 -9.83 40.17
CA ALA A 73 10.88 -9.77 41.06
C ALA A 73 10.20 -11.14 41.26
N GLY A 74 10.50 -12.09 40.37
CA GLY A 74 10.07 -13.50 40.39
C GLY A 74 10.86 -14.32 41.40
N ALA A 75 10.46 -14.13 42.66
CA ALA A 75 10.74 -14.87 43.87
C ALA A 75 12.15 -14.72 44.48
N PRO A 76 12.25 -14.45 45.81
CA PRO A 76 13.41 -14.93 46.54
C PRO A 76 13.46 -16.43 46.31
N VAL A 77 14.51 -16.89 45.61
CA VAL A 77 15.07 -18.19 45.94
C VAL A 77 15.47 -18.04 47.40
N ALA A 78 14.55 -18.39 48.31
CA ALA A 78 14.92 -18.69 49.67
C ALA A 78 16.19 -19.53 49.56
N PRO A 79 17.28 -19.17 50.27
CA PRO A 79 18.52 -19.92 50.17
C PRO A 79 18.12 -21.37 50.33
N VAL A 80 18.48 -22.19 49.34
CA VAL A 80 18.39 -23.63 49.44
C VAL A 80 19.12 -23.93 50.74
N ARG A 81 18.34 -24.13 51.82
CA ARG A 81 18.87 -24.66 53.06
C ARG A 81 19.65 -25.87 52.60
N PRO A 82 20.93 -26.02 52.98
CA PRO A 82 21.67 -27.24 52.72
C PRO A 82 20.71 -28.37 53.03
N VAL A 83 20.49 -29.23 52.04
CA VAL A 83 19.77 -30.49 52.24
C VAL A 83 20.47 -31.12 53.42
N GLU A 84 19.86 -30.98 54.59
CA GLU A 84 20.32 -31.65 55.78
C GLU A 84 20.03 -33.11 55.46
N GLU A 85 21.11 -33.82 55.16
CA GLU A 85 21.13 -35.25 54.93
C GLU A 85 20.13 -35.92 55.87
N PRO A 86 19.40 -36.96 55.44
CA PRO A 86 18.67 -37.79 56.37
C PRO A 86 19.69 -38.32 57.37
N ARG A 87 19.75 -37.68 58.54
CA ARG A 87 20.57 -38.13 59.65
C ARG A 87 20.12 -39.54 59.92
N ARG A 88 20.96 -40.48 59.47
CA ARG A 88 20.87 -41.89 59.83
C ARG A 88 20.57 -41.94 61.31
N LEU A 89 19.50 -42.65 61.63
CA LEU A 89 19.23 -43.20 62.94
C LEU A 89 20.56 -43.71 63.49
N GLN A 90 21.16 -42.98 64.43
CA GLN A 90 22.23 -43.52 65.24
C GLN A 90 21.57 -44.46 66.25
N PRO A 91 22.08 -45.69 66.42
CA PRO A 91 21.59 -46.59 67.43
C PRO A 91 21.92 -45.99 68.80
N VAL A 92 20.90 -45.79 69.62
CA VAL A 92 21.06 -45.43 71.03
C VAL A 92 21.77 -46.61 71.74
N PRO A 93 22.91 -46.38 72.43
CA PRO A 93 23.56 -47.40 73.24
C PRO A 93 22.82 -47.59 74.58
N PRO A 94 22.73 -48.81 75.15
CA PRO A 94 22.26 -49.02 76.52
C PRO A 94 23.47 -49.04 77.49
N PRO A 95 23.26 -49.20 78.81
CA PRO A 95 22.65 -48.28 79.79
C PRO A 95 23.66 -47.96 80.93
N SER A 96 23.32 -47.06 81.88
CA SER A 96 23.57 -47.22 83.35
C SER A 96 23.55 -45.88 84.12
N SER A 97 22.56 -45.73 85.01
CA SER A 97 22.68 -45.35 86.44
C SER A 97 21.26 -45.01 86.91
N LEU A 98 20.50 -45.99 87.43
CA LEU A 98 20.31 -46.19 88.87
C LEU A 98 19.92 -44.89 89.61
N GLU A 99 18.68 -44.45 89.44
CA GLU A 99 17.98 -43.71 90.51
C GLU A 99 16.95 -44.68 91.11
N GLN A 100 17.36 -45.22 92.25
CA GLN A 100 16.62 -46.13 93.08
C GLN A 100 15.64 -45.31 93.92
N THR A 101 14.35 -45.34 93.58
CA THR A 101 13.29 -45.05 94.56
C THR A 101 12.27 -46.18 94.55
N ASN A 102 12.20 -46.83 95.70
CA ASN A 102 11.48 -48.05 96.03
C ASN A 102 10.03 -48.11 95.51
N PRO A 103 9.51 -49.32 95.26
CA PRO A 103 8.10 -49.57 94.98
C PRO A 103 7.32 -49.53 96.30
N GLY A 104 6.33 -48.66 96.40
CA GLY A 104 5.56 -48.58 97.63
C GLY A 104 4.47 -47.52 97.59
N GLY A 105 3.37 -47.85 96.92
CA GLY A 105 2.09 -47.16 97.13
C GLY A 105 1.56 -46.42 95.89
N GLY A 106 0.38 -46.84 95.44
CA GLY A 106 -0.47 -46.06 94.55
C GLY A 106 -0.63 -46.63 93.14
N GLY A 107 -1.33 -47.76 93.02
CA GLY A 107 -1.89 -48.22 91.74
C GLY A 107 -2.80 -47.20 91.04
N ASP A 108 -3.10 -46.08 91.69
CA ASP A 108 -3.96 -45.01 91.20
C ASP A 108 -3.28 -44.04 90.22
N HIS A 109 -1.95 -43.85 90.28
CA HIS A 109 -1.26 -42.86 89.43
C HIS A 109 -1.08 -43.32 87.97
N HIS A 110 -0.82 -44.61 87.72
CA HIS A 110 -0.79 -45.16 86.36
C HIS A 110 -2.17 -45.17 85.71
N VAL A 111 -3.21 -45.40 86.50
CA VAL A 111 -4.61 -45.36 86.05
C VAL A 111 -5.03 -43.92 85.73
N GLN A 112 -4.62 -42.94 86.55
CA GLN A 112 -4.83 -41.52 86.26
C GLN A 112 -4.07 -41.07 85.00
N ALA A 113 -2.81 -41.47 84.81
CA ALA A 113 -2.04 -41.14 83.61
C ALA A 113 -2.64 -41.76 82.34
N ALA A 114 -3.06 -43.02 82.39
CA ALA A 114 -3.74 -43.68 81.26
C ALA A 114 -5.08 -43.01 80.91
N LYS A 115 -5.84 -42.55 81.92
CA LYS A 115 -7.10 -41.83 81.71
C LYS A 115 -6.89 -40.46 81.06
N VAL A 116 -5.84 -39.74 81.46
CA VAL A 116 -5.47 -38.46 80.82
C VAL A 116 -4.98 -38.66 79.39
N LEU A 117 -4.19 -39.71 79.13
CA LEU A 117 -3.77 -40.07 77.76
C LEU A 117 -4.95 -40.46 76.87
N GLY A 118 -5.92 -41.21 77.41
CA GLY A 118 -7.15 -41.55 76.68
C GLY A 118 -7.97 -40.30 76.33
N LEU A 119 -8.14 -39.38 77.27
CA LEU A 119 -8.80 -38.09 77.02
C LEU A 119 -8.04 -37.25 75.99
N ALA A 120 -6.71 -37.21 76.07
CA ALA A 120 -5.88 -36.49 75.12
C ALA A 120 -5.94 -37.11 73.71
N GLN A 121 -5.96 -38.44 73.61
CA GLN A 121 -6.10 -39.14 72.34
C GLN A 121 -7.48 -38.91 71.72
N GLU A 122 -8.55 -38.95 72.53
CA GLU A 122 -9.91 -38.61 72.07
C GLU A 122 -10.00 -37.16 71.58
N MET A 123 -9.39 -36.21 72.29
CA MET A 123 -9.32 -34.82 71.82
C MET A 123 -8.50 -34.67 70.53
N ALA A 124 -7.39 -35.39 70.39
CA ALA A 124 -6.58 -35.36 69.18
C ALA A 124 -7.33 -35.92 67.97
N ASP A 125 -8.04 -37.04 68.16
CA ASP A 125 -8.86 -37.66 67.12
C ASP A 125 -10.02 -36.74 66.72
N ARG A 126 -10.65 -36.08 67.69
CA ARG A 126 -11.71 -35.09 67.46
C ARG A 126 -11.21 -33.87 66.67
N LEU A 127 -10.13 -33.24 67.10
CA LEU A 127 -9.55 -32.08 66.40
C LEU A 127 -9.09 -32.47 64.99
N THR A 128 -8.55 -33.67 64.82
CA THR A 128 -8.17 -34.19 63.50
C THR A 128 -9.39 -34.41 62.60
N GLY A 129 -10.50 -34.90 63.16
CA GLY A 129 -11.77 -35.05 62.44
C GLY A 129 -12.38 -33.72 62.04
N GLU A 130 -12.42 -32.74 62.95
CA GLU A 130 -12.92 -31.39 62.70
C GLU A 130 -12.06 -30.67 61.63
N ALA A 131 -10.73 -30.71 61.75
CA ALA A 131 -9.83 -30.13 60.75
C ALA A 131 -9.94 -30.78 59.36
N LYS A 132 -10.14 -32.11 59.30
CA LYS A 132 -10.40 -32.81 58.03
C LYS A 132 -11.72 -32.39 57.41
N ALA A 133 -12.79 -32.32 58.21
CA ALA A 133 -14.10 -31.89 57.74
C ALA A 133 -14.07 -30.43 57.22
N GLU A 134 -13.36 -29.54 57.91
CA GLU A 134 -13.17 -28.15 57.48
C GLU A 134 -12.35 -28.07 56.18
N ALA A 135 -11.26 -28.85 56.06
CA ALA A 135 -10.45 -28.92 54.85
C ALA A 135 -11.25 -29.45 53.64
N ASP A 136 -12.02 -30.52 53.84
CA ASP A 136 -12.89 -31.08 52.80
C ASP A 136 -13.99 -30.08 52.38
N GLY A 137 -14.54 -29.33 53.34
CA GLY A 137 -15.49 -28.24 53.08
C GLY A 137 -14.87 -27.13 52.22
N MET A 138 -13.70 -26.63 52.61
CA MET A 138 -12.97 -25.61 51.84
C MET A 138 -12.62 -26.09 50.42
N LEU A 139 -12.23 -27.37 50.26
CA LEU A 139 -11.95 -27.94 48.95
C LEU A 139 -13.22 -28.03 48.08
N ALA A 140 -14.36 -28.39 48.67
CA ALA A 140 -15.64 -28.43 47.95
C ALA A 140 -16.10 -27.03 47.51
N GLU A 141 -15.96 -26.02 48.37
CA GLU A 141 -16.26 -24.62 48.04
C GLU A 141 -15.31 -24.08 46.96
N ALA A 142 -14.01 -24.34 47.08
CA ALA A 142 -13.02 -23.93 46.09
C ALA A 142 -13.28 -24.56 44.72
N ARG A 143 -13.63 -25.86 44.69
CA ARG A 143 -14.03 -26.55 43.45
C ARG A 143 -15.28 -25.93 42.83
N THR A 144 -16.32 -25.73 43.63
CA THR A 144 -17.58 -25.12 43.17
C THR A 144 -17.35 -23.72 42.59
N LYS A 145 -16.56 -22.89 43.30
CA LYS A 145 -16.21 -21.54 42.84
C LYS A 145 -15.38 -21.56 41.56
N SER A 146 -14.43 -22.50 41.46
CA SER A 146 -13.63 -22.69 40.25
C SER A 146 -14.50 -23.10 39.06
N GLU A 147 -15.44 -24.02 39.25
CA GLU A 147 -16.38 -24.46 38.21
C GLU A 147 -17.28 -23.32 37.76
N GLN A 148 -17.78 -22.51 38.70
CA GLN A 148 -18.57 -21.32 38.39
C GLN A 148 -17.76 -20.31 37.57
N LEU A 149 -16.53 -19.98 37.99
CA LEU A 149 -15.66 -19.06 37.25
C LEU A 149 -15.35 -19.57 35.83
N LEU A 150 -15.11 -20.88 35.68
CA LEU A 150 -14.88 -21.49 34.37
C LEU A 150 -16.15 -21.44 33.49
N SER A 151 -17.33 -21.66 34.07
CA SER A 151 -18.60 -21.55 33.35
C SER A 151 -18.88 -20.12 32.89
N GLU A 152 -18.68 -19.14 33.77
CA GLU A 152 -18.84 -17.71 33.47
C GLU A 152 -17.84 -17.25 32.41
N ALA A 153 -16.56 -17.66 32.52
CA ALA A 153 -15.53 -17.36 31.55
C ALA A 153 -15.86 -17.95 30.17
N ARG A 154 -16.34 -19.20 30.13
CA ARG A 154 -16.79 -19.85 28.88
C ARG A 154 -17.97 -19.13 28.26
N ALA A 155 -19.02 -18.85 29.05
CA ALA A 155 -20.18 -18.11 28.57
C ALA A 155 -19.80 -16.74 28.01
N LYS A 156 -18.96 -15.98 28.73
CA LYS A 156 -18.46 -14.68 28.27
C LYS A 156 -17.66 -14.81 26.97
N SER A 157 -16.78 -15.80 26.87
CA SER A 157 -16.02 -16.08 25.66
C SER A 157 -16.95 -16.38 24.48
N ASP A 158 -17.95 -17.24 24.67
CA ASP A 158 -18.91 -17.61 23.63
C ASP A 158 -19.71 -16.39 23.16
N THR A 159 -20.14 -15.52 24.08
CA THR A 159 -20.82 -14.28 23.71
C THR A 159 -19.92 -13.35 22.89
N MET A 160 -18.64 -13.20 23.28
CA MET A 160 -17.69 -12.35 22.56
C MET A 160 -17.40 -12.90 21.16
N VAL A 161 -17.26 -14.22 21.03
CA VAL A 161 -17.05 -14.88 19.72
C VAL A 161 -18.28 -14.71 18.82
N ASN A 162 -19.49 -14.89 19.36
CA ASN A 162 -20.72 -14.72 18.59
C ASN A 162 -20.93 -13.26 18.17
N GLU A 163 -20.67 -12.30 19.07
CA GLU A 163 -20.75 -10.88 18.74
C GLU A 163 -19.73 -10.48 17.68
N ALA A 164 -18.49 -10.97 17.80
CA ALA A 164 -17.45 -10.74 16.81
C ALA A 164 -17.84 -11.33 15.44
N ARG A 165 -18.42 -12.53 15.41
CA ARG A 165 -18.94 -13.16 14.18
C ARG A 165 -20.04 -12.32 13.53
N THR A 166 -21.05 -11.90 14.30
CA THR A 166 -22.16 -11.08 13.77
C THR A 166 -21.68 -9.74 13.23
N ARG A 167 -20.76 -9.07 13.95
CA ARG A 167 -20.15 -7.81 13.48
C ARG A 167 -19.34 -8.01 12.21
N ALA A 168 -18.57 -9.09 12.12
CA ALA A 168 -17.80 -9.43 10.93
C ALA A 168 -18.74 -9.72 9.74
N GLU A 169 -19.81 -10.48 9.93
CA GLU A 169 -20.81 -10.75 8.89
C GLU A 169 -21.47 -9.47 8.38
N THR A 170 -21.83 -8.57 9.28
CA THR A 170 -22.42 -7.27 8.90
C THR A 170 -21.42 -6.43 8.12
N MET A 171 -20.16 -6.35 8.58
CA MET A 171 -19.11 -5.62 7.87
C MET A 171 -18.85 -6.19 6.47
N LEU A 172 -18.87 -7.52 6.32
CA LEU A 172 -18.71 -8.18 5.02
C LEU A 172 -19.89 -7.87 4.08
N ASN A 173 -21.12 -7.88 4.60
CA ASN A 173 -22.30 -7.54 3.80
C ASN A 173 -22.33 -6.06 3.38
N ASP A 174 -21.93 -5.16 4.28
CA ASP A 174 -21.81 -3.73 3.98
C ASP A 174 -20.71 -3.48 2.94
N ALA A 175 -19.54 -4.10 3.12
CA ALA A 175 -18.44 -4.01 2.17
C ALA A 175 -18.85 -4.55 0.79
N ARG A 176 -19.55 -5.68 0.75
CA ARG A 176 -20.08 -6.26 -0.49
C ARG A 176 -21.07 -5.32 -1.17
N THR A 177 -22.02 -4.77 -0.43
CA THR A 177 -23.02 -3.83 -0.98
C THR A 177 -22.34 -2.58 -1.54
N ARG A 178 -21.37 -2.02 -0.81
CA ARG A 178 -20.58 -0.86 -1.29
C ARG A 178 -19.80 -1.20 -2.55
N ALA A 179 -19.14 -2.37 -2.58
CA ALA A 179 -18.41 -2.83 -3.77
C ALA A 179 -19.34 -2.97 -4.98
N GLU A 180 -20.50 -3.60 -4.83
CA GLU A 180 -21.51 -3.75 -5.89
C GLU A 180 -22.01 -2.37 -6.39
N THR A 181 -22.24 -1.41 -5.49
CA THR A 181 -22.64 -0.05 -5.90
C THR A 181 -21.54 0.70 -6.65
N LEU A 182 -20.29 0.57 -6.22
CA LEU A 182 -19.15 1.20 -6.87
C LEU A 182 -18.89 0.58 -8.24
N GLU A 183 -19.02 -0.74 -8.37
CA GLU A 183 -18.91 -1.45 -9.63
C GLU A 183 -20.00 -1.01 -10.62
N ARG A 184 -21.25 -0.88 -10.15
CA ARG A 184 -22.34 -0.36 -10.97
C ARG A 184 -22.05 1.07 -11.45
N GLN A 185 -21.63 1.96 -10.56
CA GLN A 185 -21.28 3.34 -10.92
C GLN A 185 -20.11 3.41 -11.90
N ALA A 186 -19.08 2.59 -11.71
CA ALA A 186 -17.93 2.52 -12.59
C ALA A 186 -18.33 2.03 -13.99
N ARG A 187 -19.17 0.99 -14.07
CA ARG A 187 -19.72 0.48 -15.33
C ARG A 187 -20.58 1.52 -16.03
N GLU A 188 -21.47 2.21 -15.31
CA GLU A 188 -22.29 3.28 -15.88
C GLU A 188 -21.40 4.38 -16.47
N LYS A 189 -20.40 4.88 -15.72
CA LYS A 189 -19.44 5.88 -16.20
C LYS A 189 -18.63 5.42 -17.41
N ALA A 190 -18.19 4.16 -17.42
CA ALA A 190 -17.50 3.58 -18.57
C ALA A 190 -18.40 3.59 -19.81
N THR A 191 -19.65 3.13 -19.68
CA THR A 191 -20.58 3.11 -20.82
C THR A 191 -20.95 4.51 -21.32
N THR A 192 -21.02 5.51 -20.44
CA THR A 192 -21.24 6.90 -20.87
C THR A 192 -20.03 7.45 -21.60
N LEU A 193 -18.82 7.21 -21.09
CA LEU A 193 -17.58 7.65 -21.72
C LEU A 193 -17.40 7.00 -23.09
N GLU A 194 -17.69 5.71 -23.23
CA GLU A 194 -17.66 5.01 -24.51
C GLU A 194 -18.64 5.61 -25.52
N ARG A 195 -19.88 5.92 -25.10
CA ARG A 195 -20.87 6.56 -25.97
C ARG A 195 -20.43 7.95 -26.40
N ASP A 196 -19.86 8.72 -25.49
CA ASP A 196 -19.39 10.09 -25.77
C ASP A 196 -18.17 10.05 -26.70
N ALA A 197 -17.21 9.15 -26.47
CA ALA A 197 -16.08 8.93 -27.36
C ALA A 197 -16.54 8.50 -28.76
N GLN A 198 -17.53 7.60 -28.86
CA GLN A 198 -18.08 7.16 -30.14
C GLN A 198 -18.79 8.29 -30.90
N ARG A 199 -19.51 9.16 -30.18
CA ARG A 199 -20.16 10.36 -30.76
C ARG A 199 -19.11 11.32 -31.30
N GLN A 200 -18.13 11.69 -30.47
CA GLN A 200 -17.04 12.58 -30.87
C GLN A 200 -16.27 12.01 -32.07
N HIS A 201 -15.98 10.71 -32.06
CA HIS A 201 -15.32 10.04 -33.19
C HIS A 201 -16.14 10.19 -34.48
N THR A 202 -17.45 9.94 -34.42
CA THR A 202 -18.33 10.05 -35.59
C THR A 202 -18.41 11.50 -36.08
N GLU A 203 -18.48 12.48 -35.17
CA GLU A 203 -18.50 13.91 -35.49
C GLU A 203 -17.20 14.36 -36.15
N ILE A 204 -16.04 14.01 -35.58
CA ILE A 204 -14.72 14.38 -36.12
C ILE A 204 -14.53 13.75 -37.50
N ILE A 205 -14.83 12.46 -37.66
CA ILE A 205 -14.70 11.78 -38.95
C ILE A 205 -15.66 12.40 -39.97
N GLY A 206 -16.90 12.73 -39.57
CA GLY A 206 -17.85 13.42 -40.43
C GLY A 206 -17.34 14.79 -40.89
N ALA A 207 -16.77 15.58 -39.98
CA ALA A 207 -16.19 16.89 -40.28
C ALA A 207 -14.99 16.77 -41.24
N VAL A 208 -14.04 15.87 -40.95
CA VAL A 208 -12.87 15.61 -41.81
C VAL A 208 -13.30 15.15 -43.20
N GLN A 209 -14.32 14.29 -43.31
CA GLN A 209 -14.88 13.87 -44.60
C GLN A 209 -15.52 15.04 -45.36
N ALA A 210 -16.27 15.91 -44.67
CA ALA A 210 -16.86 17.10 -45.29
C ALA A 210 -15.80 18.08 -45.82
N GLU A 211 -14.75 18.33 -45.05
CA GLU A 211 -13.61 19.15 -45.47
C GLU A 211 -12.88 18.53 -46.66
N ARG A 212 -12.61 17.22 -46.61
CA ARG A 212 -12.01 16.48 -47.73
C ARG A 212 -12.81 16.68 -49.01
N THR A 213 -14.12 16.48 -48.98
CA THR A 213 -14.96 16.65 -50.19
C THR A 213 -14.97 18.09 -50.70
N THR A 214 -14.87 19.07 -49.80
CA THR A 214 -14.79 20.49 -50.17
C THR A 214 -13.45 20.82 -50.84
N LEU A 215 -12.34 20.29 -50.31
CA LEU A 215 -11.01 20.45 -50.90
C LEU A 215 -10.92 19.73 -52.25
N GLU A 216 -11.50 18.53 -52.39
CA GLU A 216 -11.56 17.81 -53.66
C GLU A 216 -12.29 18.63 -54.73
N LYS A 217 -13.45 19.23 -54.40
CA LYS A 217 -14.17 20.13 -55.31
C LYS A 217 -13.33 21.34 -55.75
N LYS A 218 -12.64 22.01 -54.81
CA LYS A 218 -11.74 23.13 -55.12
C LYS A 218 -10.59 22.71 -56.03
N ILE A 219 -10.03 21.52 -55.82
CA ILE A 219 -8.97 20.98 -56.70
C ILE A 219 -9.51 20.81 -58.13
N ASP A 220 -10.71 20.28 -58.31
CA ASP A 220 -11.30 20.07 -59.64
C ASP A 220 -11.70 21.40 -60.32
N GLU A 221 -12.18 22.38 -59.56
CA GLU A 221 -12.41 23.75 -60.03
C GLU A 221 -11.10 24.38 -60.51
N LEU A 222 -10.03 24.32 -59.72
CA LEU A 222 -8.71 24.85 -60.09
C LEU A 222 -8.13 24.17 -61.33
N ARG A 223 -8.27 22.83 -61.44
CA ARG A 223 -7.86 22.08 -62.65
C ARG A 223 -8.63 22.50 -63.90
N THR A 224 -9.91 22.81 -63.74
CA THR A 224 -10.74 23.28 -64.87
C THR A 224 -10.39 24.70 -65.24
N PHE A 225 -10.25 25.59 -64.26
CA PHE A 225 -9.76 26.95 -64.46
C PHE A 225 -8.40 26.98 -65.15
N GLU A 226 -7.45 26.15 -64.72
CA GLU A 226 -6.13 26.04 -65.35
C GLU A 226 -6.24 25.64 -66.83
N ARG A 227 -7.03 24.60 -67.14
CA ARG A 227 -7.24 24.14 -68.53
C ARG A 227 -7.84 25.24 -69.40
N GLU A 228 -8.86 25.93 -68.91
CA GLU A 228 -9.48 27.04 -69.62
C GLU A 228 -8.51 28.22 -69.79
N TYR A 229 -7.79 28.59 -68.73
CA TYR A 229 -6.82 29.69 -68.76
C TYR A 229 -5.69 29.41 -69.75
N ARG A 230 -5.11 28.20 -69.74
CA ARG A 230 -4.10 27.78 -70.72
C ARG A 230 -4.65 27.85 -72.15
N THR A 231 -5.89 27.41 -72.36
CA THR A 231 -6.54 27.48 -73.69
C THR A 231 -6.74 28.92 -74.14
N ARG A 232 -7.30 29.79 -73.28
CA ARG A 232 -7.51 31.22 -73.58
C ARG A 232 -6.20 31.95 -73.83
N LEU A 233 -5.16 31.68 -73.02
CA LEU A 233 -3.84 32.26 -73.19
C LEU A 233 -3.20 31.83 -74.51
N LYS A 234 -3.30 30.55 -74.86
CA LYS A 234 -2.81 30.03 -76.15
C LYS A 234 -3.53 30.73 -77.31
N THR A 235 -4.85 30.79 -77.30
CA THR A 235 -5.64 31.48 -78.34
C THR A 235 -5.29 32.96 -78.43
N PHE A 236 -5.11 33.65 -77.29
CA PHE A 236 -4.71 35.06 -77.25
C PHE A 236 -3.33 35.25 -77.90
N LEU A 237 -2.33 34.47 -77.49
CA LEU A 237 -0.98 34.55 -78.06
C LEU A 237 -0.95 34.24 -79.56
N GLU A 238 -1.69 33.22 -80.00
CA GLU A 238 -1.82 32.89 -81.43
C GLU A 238 -2.48 34.03 -82.22
N SER A 239 -3.51 34.67 -81.66
CA SER A 239 -4.16 35.83 -82.28
C SER A 239 -3.24 37.04 -82.34
N SER A 240 -2.49 37.34 -81.27
CA SER A 240 -1.51 38.45 -81.24
C SER A 240 -0.37 38.21 -82.23
N LEU A 241 0.11 36.97 -82.36
CA LEU A 241 1.11 36.60 -83.35
C LEU A 241 0.59 36.76 -84.79
N ARG A 242 -0.67 36.39 -85.05
CA ARG A 242 -1.30 36.58 -86.36
C ARG A 242 -1.45 38.06 -86.70
N GLU A 243 -1.91 38.87 -85.75
CA GLU A 243 -2.05 40.32 -85.94
C GLU A 243 -0.68 40.99 -86.18
N LEU A 244 0.37 40.54 -85.49
CA LEU A 244 1.75 40.97 -85.75
C LEU A 244 2.25 40.53 -87.14
N GLY A 245 1.89 39.34 -87.60
CA GLY A 245 2.19 38.86 -88.96
C GLY A 245 1.49 39.70 -90.03
N ASP A 246 0.20 40.01 -89.82
CA ASP A 246 -0.61 40.83 -90.73
C ASP A 246 -0.11 42.29 -90.74
N ARG A 247 0.26 42.85 -89.58
CA ARG A 247 0.88 44.18 -89.47
C ARG A 247 2.31 44.20 -90.01
N GLY A 248 3.06 43.11 -89.90
CA GLY A 248 4.37 42.94 -90.53
C GLY A 248 4.29 42.86 -92.06
N SER A 249 3.13 42.45 -92.59
CA SER A 249 2.82 42.49 -94.02
C SER A 249 2.36 43.88 -94.49
N ALA A 250 2.01 44.77 -93.57
CA ALA A 250 1.60 46.15 -93.84
C ALA A 250 2.69 47.18 -93.46
N ALA A 251 3.95 46.88 -93.78
CA ALA A 251 4.98 47.91 -93.84
C ALA A 251 4.78 48.75 -95.12
N PRO A 252 4.48 50.06 -95.05
CA PRO A 252 4.76 50.92 -96.18
C PRO A 252 6.28 50.95 -96.36
N THR A 253 6.77 50.71 -97.58
CA THR A 253 8.15 50.98 -97.94
C THR A 253 8.36 52.49 -97.92
N THR A 254 8.60 53.06 -96.74
CA THR A 254 9.12 54.40 -96.56
C THR A 254 10.62 54.30 -96.36
N GLU A 255 11.34 54.60 -97.44
CA GLU A 255 12.73 55.06 -97.41
C GLU A 255 12.88 56.23 -96.42
N GLY A 256 14.02 56.28 -95.72
CA GLY A 256 14.59 57.54 -95.27
C GLY A 256 14.76 57.75 -93.76
N ARG A 257 16.00 57.51 -93.29
CA ARG A 257 16.81 58.35 -92.38
C ARG A 257 16.21 58.82 -91.02
N GLY A 258 16.88 58.34 -89.96
CA GLY A 258 17.76 59.21 -89.16
C GLY A 258 17.30 59.60 -87.74
N ALA A 259 18.20 59.32 -86.78
CA ALA A 259 18.32 59.87 -85.42
C ALA A 259 17.13 59.57 -84.47
N GLY A 260 17.30 59.05 -83.26
CA GLY A 260 18.32 59.33 -82.26
C GLY A 260 17.60 59.85 -81.01
N GLN A 261 18.00 59.34 -79.84
CA GLN A 261 17.80 59.92 -78.49
C GLN A 261 16.82 59.22 -77.52
N GLN A 262 17.45 58.40 -76.68
CA GLN A 262 17.31 58.29 -75.20
C GLN A 262 16.21 59.08 -74.47
N SER A 263 15.47 58.37 -73.62
CA SER A 263 15.26 58.59 -72.16
C SER A 263 14.01 57.79 -71.74
N GLY A 264 14.04 56.83 -70.84
CA GLY A 264 14.44 56.95 -69.44
C GLY A 264 13.18 57.03 -68.56
N TYR A 265 12.42 55.93 -68.46
CA TYR A 265 11.23 55.85 -67.59
C TYR A 265 11.53 55.12 -66.28
N SER A 266 11.25 55.87 -65.22
CA SER A 266 11.45 55.63 -63.79
C SER A 266 10.66 54.43 -63.25
N PHE A 267 11.33 53.63 -62.41
CA PHE A 267 10.76 52.51 -61.64
C PHE A 267 10.19 53.05 -60.31
N GLY A 268 8.93 52.75 -60.00
CA GLY A 268 8.29 53.05 -58.71
C GLY A 268 8.14 51.79 -57.84
N PRO A 269 8.16 51.90 -56.50
CA PRO A 269 8.55 50.80 -55.62
C PRO A 269 7.42 49.83 -55.24
N ARG A 270 7.90 48.62 -54.95
CA ARG A 270 7.27 47.43 -54.38
C ARG A 270 6.67 47.73 -52.99
N ALA A 271 5.38 47.45 -52.81
CA ALA A 271 4.75 47.37 -51.48
C ALA A 271 4.77 45.91 -50.99
N GLU A 272 5.40 45.70 -49.85
CA GLU A 272 5.28 44.51 -49.01
C GLU A 272 3.91 44.44 -48.33
N ALA A 273 3.37 43.23 -48.19
CA ALA A 273 2.29 42.92 -47.26
C ALA A 273 2.79 41.80 -46.34
N GLY A 274 2.92 42.13 -45.06
CA GLY A 274 2.88 41.19 -43.95
C GLY A 274 1.50 41.24 -43.31
#